data_AF-A0A1V5IL83-F1
#
_entry.id   AF-A0A1V5IL83-F1
#
_cell.length_a   1.000
_cell.length_b   1.000
_cell.length_c   1.000
_cell.angle_alpha   90.00
_cell.angle_beta   90.00
_cell.angle_gamma   90.00
#
_symmetry.space_group_name_H-M   'P 1'
#
loop_
_entity.id
_entity.type
_entity.pdbx_description
1 polymer ?
#
loop_
_entity_poly.entity_id
_entity_poly.type
_entity_poly.pdbx_seq_one_letter_code
_entity_poly.pdbx_strand_id
1 'polypeptide(L)'
;MNGSDHTSKVYEQYWLHLRHQELQRIHFTSAFALIFGVVLTFTIDGTTSTQKQAILLFLAFLSIVGLMLVQRWNFSYIHYREMANKIQEDWKIQDLNIWNREPEIAKKSIIFKVPASSVYISFYAFCFGLCVGLFMLAIEIPLIYSIILPSFIAILLILFFTKMAFEYRHEIREIIYPKLHEK
;
A
#
# COMPACT_ATOMS: atom_id res chain seq x y z
N MET A 1 33.24 -25.06 -4.78
CA MET A 1 32.04 -24.22 -4.96
C MET A 1 32.36 -22.85 -4.39
N ASN A 2 32.47 -21.83 -5.24
CA ASN A 2 32.89 -20.49 -4.85
C ASN A 2 31.79 -19.78 -4.05
N GLY A 3 32.13 -19.21 -2.90
CA GLY A 3 31.18 -18.50 -2.01
C GLY A 3 30.45 -17.31 -2.64
N SER A 4 30.91 -16.81 -3.79
CA SER A 4 30.28 -15.72 -4.55
C SER A 4 28.95 -16.12 -5.21
N ASP A 5 28.77 -17.41 -5.56
CA ASP A 5 27.53 -17.86 -6.23
C ASP A 5 26.36 -18.01 -5.25
N HIS A 6 26.65 -18.35 -3.99
CA HIS A 6 25.62 -18.50 -2.97
C HIS A 6 25.09 -17.14 -2.52
N THR A 7 25.96 -16.17 -2.33
CA THR A 7 25.60 -14.81 -1.88
C THR A 7 24.76 -14.07 -2.92
N SER A 8 25.13 -14.19 -4.20
CA SER A 8 24.34 -13.65 -5.31
C SER A 8 22.92 -14.24 -5.36
N LYS A 9 22.78 -15.55 -5.17
CA LYS A 9 21.46 -16.23 -5.15
C LYS A 9 20.57 -15.80 -3.98
N VAL A 10 21.15 -15.61 -2.80
CA VAL A 10 20.37 -15.15 -1.62
C VAL A 10 19.87 -13.72 -1.85
N TYR A 11 20.72 -12.81 -2.33
CA TYR A 11 20.30 -11.47 -2.70
C TYR A 11 19.16 -11.49 -3.75
N GLU A 12 19.32 -12.30 -4.79
CA GLU A 12 18.31 -12.45 -5.86
C GLU A 12 16.97 -12.92 -5.29
N GLN A 13 16.96 -13.87 -4.36
CA GLN A 13 15.73 -14.29 -3.69
C GLN A 13 15.03 -13.14 -2.97
N TYR A 14 15.74 -12.36 -2.15
CA TYR A 14 15.15 -11.19 -1.46
C TYR A 14 14.59 -10.16 -2.45
N TRP A 15 15.30 -9.92 -3.56
CA TRP A 15 14.84 -9.01 -4.60
C TRP A 15 13.60 -9.51 -5.33
N LEU A 16 13.55 -10.81 -5.66
CA LEU A 16 12.37 -11.45 -6.26
C LEU A 16 11.16 -11.37 -5.34
N HIS A 17 11.34 -11.59 -4.03
CA HIS A 17 10.27 -11.46 -3.05
C HIS A 17 9.76 -10.02 -3.00
N LEU A 18 10.65 -9.02 -3.01
CA LEU A 18 10.28 -7.61 -3.08
C LEU A 18 9.42 -7.28 -4.29
N ARG A 19 9.83 -7.73 -5.49
CA ARG A 19 9.06 -7.51 -6.73
C ARG A 19 7.72 -8.22 -6.70
N HIS A 20 7.67 -9.44 -6.16
CA HIS A 20 6.43 -10.18 -5.99
C HIS A 20 5.43 -9.40 -5.12
N GLN A 21 5.88 -8.81 -4.01
CA GLN A 21 5.02 -7.98 -3.16
C GLN A 21 4.50 -6.72 -3.88
N GLU A 22 5.33 -6.09 -4.72
CA GLU A 22 4.90 -4.94 -5.52
C GLU A 22 3.84 -5.32 -6.56
N LEU A 23 4.07 -6.43 -7.27
CA LEU A 23 3.13 -6.94 -8.26
C LEU A 23 1.78 -7.32 -7.63
N GLN A 24 1.79 -7.95 -6.45
CA GLN A 24 0.58 -8.25 -5.68
C GLN A 24 -0.22 -6.99 -5.36
N ARG A 25 0.44 -5.90 -4.90
CA ARG A 25 -0.25 -4.62 -4.63
C ARG A 25 -0.88 -4.03 -5.88
N ILE A 26 -0.16 -4.06 -7.01
CA ILE A 26 -0.65 -3.52 -8.29
C ILE A 26 -1.89 -4.30 -8.72
N HIS A 27 -1.78 -5.63 -8.87
CA HIS A 27 -2.90 -6.46 -9.33
C HIS A 27 -4.12 -6.36 -8.43
N PHE A 28 -3.91 -6.40 -7.11
CA PHE A 28 -5.01 -6.27 -6.16
C PHE A 28 -5.69 -4.91 -6.27
N THR A 29 -4.92 -3.82 -6.38
CA THR A 29 -5.48 -2.47 -6.52
C THR A 29 -6.21 -2.28 -7.84
N SER A 30 -5.70 -2.82 -8.94
CA SER A 30 -6.39 -2.80 -10.23
C SER A 30 -7.70 -3.59 -10.19
N ALA A 31 -7.70 -4.79 -9.61
CA ALA A 31 -8.90 -5.61 -9.46
C ALA A 31 -9.93 -4.93 -8.55
N PHE A 32 -9.49 -4.37 -7.43
CA PHE A 32 -10.33 -3.59 -6.53
C PHE A 32 -10.95 -2.39 -7.26
N ALA A 33 -10.16 -1.60 -8.00
CA ALA A 33 -10.66 -0.41 -8.70
C ALA A 33 -11.76 -0.76 -9.71
N LEU A 34 -11.59 -1.88 -10.42
CA LEU A 34 -12.60 -2.41 -11.34
C LEU A 34 -13.88 -2.79 -10.60
N ILE A 35 -13.77 -3.61 -9.55
CA ILE A 35 -14.93 -4.05 -8.74
C ILE A 35 -15.63 -2.84 -8.14
N PHE A 36 -14.87 -1.92 -7.55
CA PHE A 36 -15.37 -0.69 -6.92
C PHE A 36 -16.14 0.16 -7.93
N GLY A 37 -15.54 0.42 -9.11
CA GLY A 37 -16.18 1.19 -10.17
C GLY A 37 -17.48 0.57 -10.64
N VAL A 38 -17.47 -0.73 -10.96
CA VAL A 38 -18.67 -1.47 -11.42
C VAL A 38 -19.76 -1.42 -10.34
N VAL A 39 -19.43 -1.75 -9.09
CA VAL A 39 -20.41 -1.78 -8.00
C VAL A 39 -20.97 -0.37 -7.70
N LEU A 40 -20.15 0.67 -7.81
CA LEU A 40 -20.57 2.05 -7.59
C LEU A 40 -21.61 2.51 -8.62
N THR A 41 -21.55 2.05 -9.87
CA THR A 41 -22.55 2.41 -10.90
C THR A 41 -23.98 2.02 -10.50
N PHE A 42 -24.16 0.95 -9.73
CA PHE A 42 -25.48 0.54 -9.23
C PHE A 42 -26.11 1.53 -8.24
N THR A 43 -25.34 2.50 -7.72
CA THR A 43 -25.87 3.57 -6.87
C THR A 43 -26.51 4.71 -7.66
N ILE A 44 -26.27 4.77 -8.98
CA ILE A 44 -26.71 5.87 -9.84
C ILE A 44 -28.15 5.62 -10.32
N ASP A 45 -28.48 4.42 -10.79
CA ASP A 45 -29.77 4.13 -11.44
C ASP A 45 -30.67 3.15 -10.67
N GLY A 46 -31.97 3.49 -10.60
CA GLY A 46 -33.08 2.55 -10.33
C GLY A 46 -33.13 1.86 -8.97
N THR A 47 -32.11 2.01 -8.13
CA THR A 47 -32.02 1.37 -6.81
C THR A 47 -32.76 2.16 -5.74
N THR A 48 -33.39 1.43 -4.79
CA THR A 48 -34.04 2.07 -3.65
C THR A 48 -33.00 2.71 -2.73
N SER A 49 -33.41 3.71 -1.94
CA SER A 49 -32.51 4.38 -0.98
C SER A 49 -31.78 3.39 -0.07
N THR A 50 -32.49 2.37 0.43
CA THR A 50 -31.90 1.30 1.26
C THR A 50 -30.88 0.45 0.52
N GLN A 51 -31.11 0.12 -0.76
CA GLN A 51 -30.15 -0.63 -1.57
C GLN A 51 -28.86 0.19 -1.81
N LYS A 52 -29.00 1.48 -2.13
CA LYS A 52 -27.86 2.39 -2.30
C LYS A 52 -27.02 2.46 -1.02
N GLN A 53 -27.68 2.64 0.12
CA GLN A 53 -27.04 2.66 1.43
C GLN A 53 -26.26 1.36 1.71
N ALA A 54 -26.86 0.19 1.45
CA ALA A 54 -26.21 -1.10 1.64
C ALA A 54 -24.97 -1.28 0.74
N ILE A 55 -25.08 -0.88 -0.54
CA ILE A 55 -23.96 -0.93 -1.49
C ILE A 55 -22.81 -0.03 -1.02
N LEU A 56 -23.12 1.20 -0.59
CA LEU A 56 -22.10 2.15 -0.13
C LEU A 56 -21.41 1.69 1.15
N LEU A 57 -22.15 1.10 2.10
CA LEU A 57 -21.56 0.49 3.30
C LEU A 57 -20.67 -0.70 2.95
N PHE A 58 -21.10 -1.55 2.01
CA PHE A 58 -20.30 -2.66 1.54
C PHE A 58 -18.98 -2.18 0.89
N LEU A 59 -19.04 -1.16 0.02
CA LEU A 59 -17.84 -0.59 -0.61
C LEU A 59 -16.92 0.11 0.39
N ALA A 60 -17.47 0.78 1.40
CA ALA A 60 -16.68 1.37 2.49
C ALA A 60 -15.95 0.27 3.28
N PHE A 61 -16.66 -0.80 3.65
CA PHE A 61 -16.05 -1.96 4.32
C PHE A 61 -14.95 -2.60 3.46
N LEU A 62 -15.22 -2.83 2.17
CA LEU A 62 -14.25 -3.40 1.24
C LEU A 62 -13.00 -2.51 1.10
N SER A 63 -13.17 -1.18 1.15
CA SER A 63 -12.06 -0.22 1.14
C SER A 63 -11.17 -0.35 2.38
N ILE A 64 -11.76 -0.53 3.57
CA ILE A 64 -10.99 -0.79 4.81
C ILE A 64 -10.21 -2.10 4.69
N VAL A 65 -10.86 -3.18 4.22
CA VAL A 65 -10.19 -4.47 4.03
C VAL A 65 -9.02 -4.35 3.05
N GLY A 66 -9.24 -3.66 1.93
CA GLY A 66 -8.17 -3.39 0.96
C GLY A 66 -7.01 -2.61 1.55
N LEU A 67 -7.30 -1.62 2.40
CA LEU A 67 -6.31 -0.83 3.11
C LEU A 67 -5.46 -1.68 4.07
N MET A 68 -6.09 -2.58 4.84
CA MET A 68 -5.39 -3.52 5.72
C MET A 68 -4.47 -4.47 4.94
N LEU A 69 -4.93 -5.00 3.81
CA LEU A 69 -4.14 -5.90 2.96
C LEU A 69 -2.93 -5.18 2.34
N VAL A 70 -3.14 -3.98 1.81
CA VAL A 70 -2.05 -3.13 1.31
C VAL A 70 -1.02 -2.86 2.38
N GLN A 71 -1.43 -2.58 3.61
CA GLN A 71 -0.49 -2.35 4.70
C GLN A 71 0.34 -3.60 5.02
N ARG A 72 -0.29 -4.78 5.02
CA ARG A 72 0.43 -6.04 5.23
C ARG A 72 1.49 -6.29 4.15
N TRP A 73 1.15 -6.06 2.87
CA TRP A 73 2.12 -6.18 1.78
C TRP A 73 3.18 -5.07 1.81
N ASN A 74 2.84 -3.89 2.31
CA ASN A 74 3.79 -2.81 2.52
C ASN A 74 4.84 -3.19 3.58
N PHE A 75 4.42 -3.76 4.71
CA PHE A 75 5.35 -4.28 5.71
C PHE A 75 6.27 -5.36 5.12
N SER A 76 5.71 -6.33 4.41
CA SER A 76 6.50 -7.39 3.76
C SER A 76 7.51 -6.81 2.78
N TYR A 77 7.10 -5.83 1.97
CA TYR A 77 7.98 -5.13 1.04
C TYR A 77 9.10 -4.36 1.74
N ILE A 78 8.80 -3.64 2.83
CA ILE A 78 9.81 -2.94 3.63
C ILE A 78 10.81 -3.95 4.17
N HIS A 79 10.34 -5.07 4.73
CA HIS A 79 11.21 -6.13 5.26
C HIS A 79 12.18 -6.67 4.20
N TYR A 80 11.68 -7.13 3.05
CA TYR A 80 12.55 -7.67 2.00
C TYR A 80 13.48 -6.60 1.40
N ARG A 81 13.03 -5.34 1.31
CA ARG A 81 13.86 -4.24 0.79
C ARG A 81 15.06 -3.98 1.68
N GLU A 82 14.80 -3.83 2.97
CA GLU A 82 15.85 -3.51 3.92
C GLU A 82 16.83 -4.69 4.07
N MET A 83 16.35 -5.95 3.98
CA MET A 83 17.21 -7.15 3.93
C MET A 83 18.09 -7.18 2.67
N ALA A 84 17.51 -6.89 1.50
CA ALA A 84 18.27 -6.85 0.25
C ALA A 84 19.35 -5.75 0.26
N ASN A 85 19.01 -4.55 0.75
CA ASN A 85 19.96 -3.45 0.89
C ASN A 85 21.13 -3.84 1.80
N LYS A 86 20.83 -4.47 2.94
CA LYS A 86 21.83 -4.89 3.90
C LYS A 86 22.78 -5.94 3.32
N ILE A 87 22.25 -6.95 2.64
CA ILE A 87 23.04 -7.97 1.95
C ILE A 87 23.96 -7.33 0.90
N GLN A 88 23.45 -6.34 0.16
CA GLN A 88 24.24 -5.61 -0.82
C GLN A 88 25.40 -4.84 -0.18
N GLU A 89 25.16 -4.18 0.96
CA GLU A 89 26.16 -3.45 1.74
C GLU A 89 27.21 -4.39 2.34
N ASP A 90 26.78 -5.42 3.07
CA ASP A 90 27.66 -6.37 3.78
C ASP A 90 28.58 -7.12 2.82
N TRP A 91 28.05 -7.52 1.65
CA TRP A 91 28.79 -8.34 0.68
C TRP A 91 29.41 -7.52 -0.45
N LYS A 92 29.35 -6.19 -0.38
CA LYS A 92 29.89 -5.25 -1.37
C LYS A 92 29.52 -5.64 -2.81
N ILE A 93 28.27 -6.03 -3.04
CA ILE A 93 27.81 -6.44 -4.37
C ILE A 93 27.74 -5.18 -5.25
N GLN A 94 28.82 -4.91 -5.99
CA GLN A 94 29.02 -3.66 -6.73
C GLN A 94 28.25 -3.56 -8.04
N ASP A 95 27.73 -4.68 -8.57
CA ASP A 95 27.07 -4.62 -9.86
C ASP A 95 25.96 -5.66 -10.01
N LEU A 96 24.73 -5.18 -9.87
CA LEU A 96 23.51 -5.89 -10.22
C LEU A 96 22.73 -5.05 -11.22
N ASN A 97 23.39 -4.49 -12.24
CA ASN A 97 22.79 -3.65 -13.28
C ASN A 97 21.54 -4.27 -13.96
N ILE A 98 21.36 -5.58 -13.89
CA ILE A 98 20.19 -6.31 -14.43
C ILE A 98 19.01 -6.29 -13.45
N TRP A 99 19.27 -6.32 -12.14
CA TRP A 99 18.26 -6.45 -11.08
C TRP A 99 17.94 -5.11 -10.40
N ASN A 100 18.93 -4.20 -10.30
CA ASN A 100 18.85 -2.83 -9.78
C ASN A 100 18.13 -1.84 -10.72
N ARG A 101 17.33 -2.32 -11.68
CA ARG A 101 16.25 -1.49 -12.17
C ARG A 101 15.28 -1.33 -11.01
N GLU A 102 15.51 -0.30 -10.20
CA GLU A 102 14.47 0.30 -9.37
C GLU A 102 13.22 0.38 -10.25
N PRO A 103 12.05 -0.03 -9.73
CA PRO A 103 10.81 0.07 -10.49
C PRO A 103 10.73 1.49 -11.07
N GLU A 104 10.48 1.62 -12.37
CA GLU A 104 10.56 2.91 -13.10
C GLU A 104 9.74 4.03 -12.43
N ILE A 105 8.73 3.65 -11.64
CA ILE A 105 7.90 4.50 -10.79
C ILE A 105 8.75 5.28 -9.76
N ALA A 106 9.82 4.71 -9.21
CA ALA A 106 10.72 5.36 -8.25
C ALA A 106 11.70 6.36 -8.91
N LYS A 107 12.06 6.16 -10.19
CA LYS A 107 13.03 7.02 -10.90
C LYS A 107 12.42 8.30 -11.48
N LYS A 108 11.11 8.37 -11.68
CA LYS A 108 10.45 9.46 -12.43
C LYS A 108 9.82 10.59 -11.59
N SER A 109 9.76 10.52 -10.26
CA SER A 109 9.14 11.58 -9.45
C SER A 109 10.18 12.63 -8.98
N ILE A 110 10.43 13.63 -9.82
CA ILE A 110 11.47 14.65 -9.62
C ILE A 110 11.13 15.71 -8.54
N ILE A 111 9.90 15.74 -7.99
CA ILE A 111 9.47 16.86 -7.12
C ILE A 111 9.16 16.43 -5.67
N PHE A 112 8.69 15.20 -5.42
CA PHE A 112 8.55 14.64 -4.07
C PHE A 112 8.81 13.14 -4.10
N LYS A 113 9.72 12.64 -3.26
CA LYS A 113 9.94 11.19 -3.04
C LYS A 113 8.78 10.62 -2.21
N VAL A 114 7.59 10.59 -2.79
CA VAL A 114 6.42 9.96 -2.17
C VAL A 114 6.63 8.44 -2.24
N PRO A 115 6.65 7.72 -1.11
CA PRO A 115 6.83 6.27 -1.13
C PRO A 115 5.63 5.63 -1.85
N ALA A 116 5.88 4.69 -2.76
CA ALA A 116 4.82 4.04 -3.55
C ALA A 116 3.68 3.48 -2.67
N SER A 117 3.99 3.03 -1.46
CA SER A 117 3.00 2.56 -0.47
C SER A 117 1.96 3.61 -0.07
N SER A 118 2.35 4.88 0.04
CA SER A 118 1.44 5.96 0.38
C SER A 118 0.41 6.24 -0.73
N VAL A 119 0.75 5.94 -2.00
CA VAL A 119 -0.20 6.05 -3.13
C VAL A 119 -1.33 5.03 -2.96
N TYR A 120 -0.98 3.78 -2.68
CA TYR A 120 -1.97 2.74 -2.44
C TYR A 120 -2.82 3.06 -1.20
N ILE A 121 -2.20 3.41 -0.07
CA ILE A 121 -2.92 3.78 1.16
C ILE A 121 -3.90 4.94 0.89
N SER A 122 -3.44 5.98 0.20
CA SER A 122 -4.28 7.14 -0.16
C SER A 122 -5.44 6.75 -1.06
N PHE A 123 -5.23 5.85 -2.02
CA PHE A 123 -6.29 5.35 -2.89
C PHE A 123 -7.41 4.65 -2.10
N TYR A 124 -7.08 3.71 -1.21
CA TYR A 124 -8.12 3.03 -0.40
C TYR A 124 -8.80 3.97 0.60
N ALA A 125 -8.04 4.88 1.23
CA ALA A 125 -8.60 5.88 2.14
C ALA A 125 -9.55 6.85 1.42
N PHE A 126 -9.20 7.23 0.19
CA PHE A 126 -10.06 8.05 -0.67
C PHE A 126 -11.34 7.31 -1.04
N CYS A 127 -11.26 6.05 -1.52
CA CYS A 127 -12.43 5.23 -1.82
C CYS A 127 -13.35 5.07 -0.60
N PHE A 128 -12.77 4.84 0.58
CA PHE A 128 -13.51 4.81 1.83
C PHE A 128 -14.24 6.13 2.11
N GLY A 129 -13.52 7.25 2.08
CA GLY A 129 -14.09 8.59 2.33
C GLY A 129 -15.20 8.93 1.34
N LEU A 130 -15.02 8.59 0.05
CA LEU A 130 -16.03 8.78 -0.99
C LEU A 130 -17.30 7.98 -0.68
N CYS A 131 -17.18 6.70 -0.32
CA CYS A 131 -18.35 5.88 0.02
C CYS A 131 -19.07 6.37 1.27
N VAL A 132 -18.35 6.77 2.32
CA VAL A 132 -18.96 7.32 3.54
C VAL A 132 -19.65 8.65 3.23
N GLY A 133 -19.05 9.53 2.44
CA GLY A 133 -19.67 10.81 2.05
C GLY A 133 -20.93 10.62 1.22
N LEU A 134 -20.89 9.73 0.22
CA LEU A 134 -22.08 9.37 -0.55
C LEU A 134 -23.16 8.72 0.33
N PHE A 135 -22.77 7.90 1.31
CA PHE A 135 -23.71 7.30 2.26
C PHE A 135 -24.39 8.37 3.12
N MET A 136 -23.62 9.32 3.65
CA MET A 136 -24.15 10.44 4.42
C MET A 136 -25.13 11.30 3.61
N LEU A 137 -24.84 11.54 2.32
CA LEU A 137 -25.79 12.19 1.41
C LEU A 137 -27.05 11.36 1.19
N ALA A 138 -26.94 10.03 1.10
CA ALA A 138 -28.08 9.13 0.92
C ALA A 138 -29.00 9.05 2.14
N ILE A 139 -28.55 9.49 3.32
CA ILE A 139 -29.36 9.66 4.54
C ILE A 139 -29.65 11.14 4.83
N GLU A 140 -29.55 12.00 3.82
CA GLU A 140 -29.94 13.42 3.86
C GLU A 140 -29.14 14.29 4.85
N ILE A 141 -27.91 13.89 5.19
CA ILE A 141 -27.01 14.75 5.95
C ILE A 141 -26.56 15.94 5.07
N PRO A 142 -26.51 17.17 5.62
CA PRO A 142 -26.13 18.34 4.85
C PRO A 142 -24.78 18.17 4.13
N LEU A 143 -24.72 18.62 2.88
CA LEU A 143 -23.58 18.45 1.96
C LEU A 143 -22.24 18.80 2.61
N ILE A 144 -22.19 19.87 3.41
CA ILE A 144 -20.97 20.33 4.07
C ILE A 144 -20.39 19.26 5.01
N TYR A 145 -21.24 18.59 5.81
CA TYR A 145 -20.79 17.53 6.72
C TYR A 145 -20.43 16.25 5.97
N SER A 146 -21.18 15.94 4.91
CA SER A 146 -20.95 14.77 4.05
C SER A 146 -19.65 14.86 3.23
N ILE A 147 -19.05 16.05 3.13
CA ILE A 147 -17.73 16.25 2.51
C ILE A 147 -16.64 16.34 3.58
N ILE A 148 -16.82 17.19 4.60
CA ILE A 148 -15.77 17.50 5.57
C ILE A 148 -15.43 16.28 6.44
N LEU A 149 -16.45 15.62 7.01
CA LEU A 149 -16.22 14.54 7.96
C LEU A 149 -15.51 13.33 7.30
N PRO A 150 -15.95 12.82 6.13
CA PRO A 150 -15.28 11.70 5.49
C PRO A 150 -13.88 12.05 4.98
N SER A 151 -13.68 13.28 4.49
CA SER A 151 -12.35 13.77 4.07
C SER A 151 -11.39 13.82 5.27
N PHE A 152 -11.85 14.31 6.41
CA PHE A 152 -11.07 14.34 7.64
C PHE A 152 -10.71 12.93 8.10
N ILE A 153 -11.67 11.99 8.11
CA ILE A 153 -11.40 10.58 8.47
C ILE A 153 -10.42 9.95 7.48
N ALA A 154 -10.57 10.18 6.17
CA ALA A 154 -9.64 9.67 5.16
C ALA A 154 -8.21 10.18 5.38
N ILE A 155 -8.05 11.47 5.70
CA ILE A 155 -6.75 12.06 6.05
C ILE A 155 -6.17 11.38 7.31
N LEU A 156 -6.97 11.17 8.35
CA LEU A 156 -6.53 10.48 9.56
C LEU A 156 -6.08 9.04 9.26
N LEU A 157 -6.79 8.31 8.40
CA LEU A 157 -6.39 6.98 7.96
C LEU A 157 -5.06 7.02 7.20
N ILE A 158 -4.88 7.97 6.28
CA ILE A 158 -3.61 8.14 5.54
C ILE A 158 -2.47 8.39 6.52
N LEU A 159 -2.63 9.33 7.46
CA LEU A 159 -1.62 9.65 8.46
C LEU A 159 -1.30 8.45 9.36
N PHE A 160 -2.33 7.75 9.85
CA PHE A 160 -2.19 6.59 10.71
C PHE A 160 -1.42 5.45 10.02
N PHE A 161 -1.84 5.04 8.83
CA PHE A 161 -1.20 3.92 8.12
C PHE A 161 0.20 4.26 7.58
N THR A 162 0.42 5.51 7.18
CA THR A 162 1.76 5.99 6.80
C THR A 162 2.70 6.03 7.99
N LYS A 163 2.21 6.50 9.15
CA LYS A 163 2.98 6.47 10.41
C LYS A 163 3.35 5.04 10.80
N MET A 164 2.40 4.11 10.78
CA MET A 164 2.69 2.70 11.05
C MET A 164 3.75 2.12 10.10
N ALA A 165 3.69 2.46 8.80
CA ALA A 165 4.69 2.03 7.83
C ALA A 165 6.09 2.59 8.14
N PHE A 166 6.15 3.84 8.60
CA PHE A 166 7.40 4.48 9.00
C PHE A 166 8.00 3.86 10.27
N GLU A 167 7.17 3.65 11.30
CA GLU A 167 7.59 3.02 12.56
C GLU A 167 8.10 1.59 12.32
N TYR A 168 7.42 0.81 11.49
CA TYR A 168 7.85 -0.55 11.16
C TYR A 168 9.19 -0.58 10.42
N ARG A 169 9.43 0.37 9.49
CA ARG A 169 10.73 0.53 8.84
C ARG A 169 11.83 0.82 9.87
N HIS A 170 11.56 1.71 10.82
CA HIS A 170 12.50 2.07 11.87
C HIS A 170 12.82 0.87 12.78
N GLU A 171 11.81 0.11 13.19
CA GLU A 171 11.96 -1.12 13.99
C GLU A 171 12.85 -2.16 13.30
N ILE A 172 12.63 -2.39 11.99
CA ILE A 172 13.48 -3.29 11.21
C ILE A 172 14.94 -2.84 11.25
N ARG A 173 15.20 -1.55 11.04
CA ARG A 173 16.56 -1.00 10.96
C ARG A 173 17.30 -1.03 12.30
N GLU A 174 16.66 -0.54 13.36
CA GLU A 174 17.32 -0.26 14.63
C GLU A 174 17.26 -1.44 15.61
N ILE A 175 16.25 -2.31 15.50
CA ILE A 175 16.00 -3.35 16.53
C ILE A 175 16.29 -4.74 15.97
N ILE A 176 15.75 -5.06 14.80
CA ILE A 176 15.85 -6.41 14.24
C ILE A 176 17.25 -6.66 13.68
N TYR A 177 17.85 -5.68 13.01
CA TYR A 177 19.16 -5.87 12.38
C TYR A 177 20.35 -6.02 13.30
N PRO A 178 20.53 -5.21 14.36
CA PRO A 178 21.67 -5.38 15.25
C PRO A 178 21.66 -6.76 15.93
N LYS A 179 20.49 -7.24 16.34
CA LYS A 179 20.30 -8.54 16.99
C LYS A 179 20.64 -9.75 16.09
N LEU A 180 20.60 -9.59 14.77
CA LEU A 180 20.95 -10.66 13.83
C LEU A 180 22.48 -10.82 13.66
N HIS A 181 23.30 -9.86 14.08
CA HIS A 181 24.77 -9.95 14.05
C HIS A 181 25.41 -10.28 15.41
N GLU A 182 24.65 -10.25 16.49
CA GLU A 182 25.12 -10.67 17.81
C GLU A 182 25.09 -12.20 18.01
N LYS A 183 24.55 -12.96 17.05
CA LYS A 183 24.51 -14.43 17.02
C LYS A 183 25.43 -14.99 15.95
#